data_AF-A0A172TNV3-F1
#
_entry.id   AF-A0A172TNV3-F1
#
_cell.length_a   1.000
_cell.length_b   1.000
_cell.length_c   1.000
_cell.angle_alpha   90.00
_cell.angle_beta   90.00
_cell.angle_gamma   90.00
#
_symmetry.space_group_name_H-M   'P 1'
#
loop_
_entity.id
_entity.type
_entity.pdbx_description
1 polymer ?
#
loop_
_entity_poly.entity_id
_entity_poly.type
_entity_poly.pdbx_seq_one_letter_code
_entity_poly.pdbx_strand_id
1 'polypeptide(L)'
;MLKKLGITVLAIVMFLSITSSALAGPNAWVNQNYNSNAPGIETNPYKGLMPFSWQGTSAFPHSMEWFYVSLRDVMTGYNTYNWAAIDNELNAISGRGNHAIFRVYLDYPQRPIGTPQFLIDGGLQMRSYTDLGNTTSKAPNWNDNNLVSALERFIAAAGARYDGDNRLGFVQAGLYGFWGEWHTYPHQPDGLGDDWRMSEPNRNRLLTSYKNAFTKTQVVLRDPLGTSDTTLKNSVGYHDDSFAYETLAPTSWHFWPKMTSNGLTEIWKTRSIGGEVRPEIMPDLFNSWPNTVGQDFTTSVNTTHISWLANYWLFDNVGTLGSTEYNNAMRAHKMMGYQFHVSQVKIPDTTASGTLSLDVNIQNRGVAPFPYNWQVEVVLVNSSNQYVASPWGYMDWNLKSIQPGGTNYTKSYTKNNHGLAKGTYTYLLRFTNPLTNGKPLKFANEKMDWNWGGWLTLGNITIN
;
A
#
# COMPACT_ATOMS: atom_id res chain seq x y z
N MET A 1 28.11 73.91 5.40
CA MET A 1 27.36 72.80 4.77
C MET A 1 28.31 71.61 4.65
N LEU A 2 28.12 70.56 5.48
CA LEU A 2 27.67 69.20 5.11
C LEU A 2 28.69 68.46 4.20
N LYS A 3 29.22 67.26 4.49
CA LYS A 3 28.91 66.16 5.42
C LYS A 3 30.18 65.32 5.64
N LYS A 4 30.46 64.90 6.89
CA LYS A 4 31.36 63.77 7.20
C LYS A 4 30.55 62.48 7.08
N LEU A 5 31.03 61.51 6.30
CA LEU A 5 30.48 60.16 6.21
C LEU A 5 31.09 59.33 7.35
N GLY A 6 30.28 58.98 8.35
CA GLY A 6 30.63 57.98 9.36
C GLY A 6 30.17 56.61 8.90
N ILE A 7 31.08 55.64 8.84
CA ILE A 7 30.77 54.23 8.59
C ILE A 7 30.44 53.60 9.96
N THR A 8 29.20 53.19 10.16
CA THR A 8 28.77 52.42 11.33
C THR A 8 28.89 50.93 11.01
N VAL A 9 29.82 50.25 11.68
CA VAL A 9 29.91 48.78 11.64
C VAL A 9 28.85 48.23 12.61
N LEU A 10 27.84 47.56 12.07
CA LEU A 10 26.79 46.89 12.84
C LEU A 10 27.32 45.49 13.22
N ALA A 11 27.68 45.30 14.50
CA ALA A 11 28.04 43.99 15.02
C ALA A 11 26.75 43.17 15.25
N ILE A 12 26.52 42.17 14.40
CA ILE A 12 25.44 41.19 14.58
C ILE A 12 25.91 40.19 15.64
N VAL A 13 25.34 40.27 16.85
CA VAL A 13 25.50 39.26 17.89
C VAL A 13 24.55 38.10 17.57
N MET A 14 25.08 37.00 17.03
CA MET A 14 24.34 35.73 16.95
C MET A 14 24.20 35.15 18.36
N PHE A 15 22.97 35.12 18.88
CA PHE A 15 22.64 34.27 20.02
C PHE A 15 22.59 32.81 19.55
N LEU A 16 23.68 32.07 19.78
CA LEU A 16 23.63 30.61 19.79
C LEU A 16 22.86 30.17 21.04
N SER A 17 21.61 29.75 20.84
CA SER A 17 20.85 28.99 21.84
C SER A 17 21.45 27.59 21.98
N ILE A 18 22.45 27.47 22.86
CA ILE A 18 22.94 26.17 23.31
C ILE A 18 21.83 25.55 24.17
N THR A 19 20.99 24.73 23.57
CA THR A 19 20.09 23.86 24.33
C THR A 19 20.95 22.75 24.93
N SER A 20 21.33 22.90 26.20
CA SER A 20 21.91 21.81 26.97
C SER A 20 20.86 20.69 27.06
N SER A 21 21.03 19.66 26.24
CA SER A 21 20.31 18.41 26.43
C SER A 21 20.79 17.86 27.78
N ALA A 22 19.96 17.99 28.82
CA ALA A 22 20.22 17.32 30.08
C ALA A 22 20.42 15.83 29.75
N LEU A 23 21.61 15.30 30.08
CA LEU A 23 21.94 13.90 29.91
C LEU A 23 20.91 13.09 30.69
N ALA A 24 19.96 12.49 29.98
CA ALA A 24 19.03 11.56 30.58
C ALA A 24 19.86 10.45 31.23
N GLY A 25 19.54 10.08 32.49
CA GLY A 25 20.32 9.10 33.23
C GLY A 25 20.46 7.77 32.47
N PRO A 26 21.45 6.92 32.81
CA PRO A 26 21.88 5.76 32.01
C PRO A 26 20.81 4.68 31.71
N ASN A 27 19.59 4.85 32.21
CA ASN A 27 18.44 3.95 32.02
C ASN A 27 17.16 4.70 31.59
N ALA A 28 17.26 5.85 30.92
CA ALA A 28 16.12 6.66 30.54
C ALA A 28 15.71 6.47 29.07
N TRP A 29 14.41 6.62 28.79
CA TRP A 29 13.91 6.73 27.43
C TRP A 29 14.43 8.00 26.76
N VAL A 30 14.97 7.86 25.55
CA VAL A 30 15.46 8.96 24.72
C VAL A 30 14.51 9.17 23.56
N ASN A 31 13.93 10.38 23.47
CA ASN A 31 13.08 10.77 22.36
C ASN A 31 13.86 10.78 21.05
N GLN A 32 13.22 10.30 19.98
CA GLN A 32 13.76 10.38 18.62
C GLN A 32 12.96 11.41 17.83
N ASN A 33 13.67 12.28 17.11
CA ASN A 33 13.06 13.36 16.36
C ASN A 33 12.28 12.82 15.15
N TYR A 34 11.05 13.31 15.01
CA TYR A 34 10.17 13.01 13.88
C TYR A 34 10.52 13.88 12.69
N ASN A 35 10.66 13.29 11.51
CA ASN A 35 10.83 13.99 10.25
C ASN A 35 9.80 13.48 9.23
N SER A 36 8.75 14.27 8.98
CA SER A 36 7.69 13.94 8.02
C SER A 36 8.17 13.94 6.57
N ASN A 37 9.39 14.40 6.30
CA ASN A 37 10.03 14.44 4.99
C ASN A 37 11.38 13.71 5.00
N ALA A 38 11.56 12.70 5.86
CA ALA A 38 12.75 11.86 5.83
C ALA A 38 12.98 11.33 4.39
N PRO A 39 14.20 11.45 3.82
CA PRO A 39 14.43 11.11 2.42
C PRO A 39 14.05 9.66 2.08
N GLY A 40 13.27 9.44 1.02
CA GLY A 40 12.87 8.10 0.54
C GLY A 40 11.56 7.57 1.09
N ILE A 41 10.87 8.27 2.00
CA ILE A 41 9.54 7.86 2.49
C ILE A 41 8.48 7.86 1.37
N GLU A 42 8.69 8.65 0.31
CA GLU A 42 7.91 8.68 -0.94
C GLU A 42 8.09 7.42 -1.81
N THR A 43 8.97 6.51 -1.40
CA THR A 43 9.15 5.20 -2.03
C THR A 43 8.82 4.06 -1.05
N ASN A 44 8.12 4.36 0.04
CA ASN A 44 7.70 3.34 0.99
C ASN A 44 6.76 2.31 0.33
N PRO A 45 6.96 1.01 0.58
CA PRO A 45 6.17 -0.09 0.00
C PRO A 45 4.70 -0.03 0.44
N TYR A 46 3.79 -0.55 -0.39
CA TYR A 46 2.37 -0.75 -0.05
C TYR A 46 1.55 0.51 0.28
N LYS A 47 2.01 1.69 -0.14
CA LYS A 47 1.27 2.93 0.02
C LYS A 47 1.50 3.93 -1.11
N GLY A 48 0.62 4.94 -1.17
CA GLY A 48 0.76 6.10 -2.04
C GLY A 48 0.20 5.90 -3.45
N LEU A 49 0.51 6.85 -4.32
CA LEU A 49 0.11 6.83 -5.73
C LEU A 49 0.97 5.85 -6.52
N MET A 50 0.38 5.17 -7.50
CA MET A 50 1.06 4.23 -8.40
C MET A 50 0.56 4.33 -9.85
N PRO A 51 1.40 3.97 -10.83
CA PRO A 51 1.00 3.88 -12.23
C PRO A 51 0.23 2.58 -12.52
N PHE A 52 -0.46 2.54 -13.66
CA PHE A 52 -0.65 1.26 -14.35
C PHE A 52 0.70 0.84 -14.94
N SER A 53 1.08 -0.44 -14.84
CA SER A 53 2.37 -1.07 -15.24
C SER A 53 3.26 -0.09 -16.01
N TRP A 54 4.29 0.42 -15.33
CA TRP A 54 5.01 1.63 -15.72
C TRP A 54 5.50 1.59 -17.18
N GLN A 55 4.98 2.51 -18.00
CA GLN A 55 5.36 2.64 -19.43
C GLN A 55 6.16 3.93 -19.73
N GLY A 56 6.47 4.75 -18.71
CA GLY A 56 7.07 6.08 -18.89
C GLY A 56 8.59 6.16 -18.71
N THR A 57 9.15 7.36 -18.94
CA THR A 57 10.59 7.69 -18.79
C THR A 57 10.92 8.58 -17.58
N SER A 58 9.91 9.07 -16.85
CA SER A 58 10.02 10.05 -15.74
C SER A 58 9.32 9.58 -14.47
N ALA A 59 10.03 9.02 -13.49
CA ALA A 59 9.38 8.40 -12.34
C ALA A 59 9.01 9.42 -11.24
N PHE A 60 7.73 9.82 -11.19
CA PHE A 60 7.14 10.22 -9.91
C PHE A 60 7.36 9.07 -8.89
N PRO A 61 7.76 9.35 -7.64
CA PRO A 61 8.10 8.31 -6.67
C PRO A 61 6.96 7.32 -6.45
N HIS A 62 7.29 6.03 -6.53
CA HIS A 62 6.37 4.93 -6.28
C HIS A 62 7.14 3.68 -5.87
N SER A 63 6.44 2.73 -5.25
CA SER A 63 6.94 1.42 -4.83
C SER A 63 6.03 0.27 -5.27
N MET A 64 4.96 0.63 -5.98
CA MET A 64 3.96 -0.29 -6.49
C MET A 64 3.59 0.05 -7.92
N GLU A 65 3.10 -0.94 -8.63
CA GLU A 65 2.52 -0.80 -9.97
C GLU A 65 1.32 -1.72 -10.12
N TRP A 66 0.40 -1.36 -11.00
CA TRP A 66 -0.89 -2.02 -11.11
C TRP A 66 -1.17 -2.50 -12.53
N PHE A 67 -1.75 -3.68 -12.76
CA PHE A 67 -2.08 -4.11 -14.14
C PHE A 67 -3.35 -4.97 -14.28
N TYR A 68 -3.95 -4.93 -15.47
CA TYR A 68 -5.05 -5.80 -15.89
C TYR A 68 -4.51 -7.03 -16.62
N VAL A 69 -5.14 -8.18 -16.43
CA VAL A 69 -4.97 -9.36 -17.30
C VAL A 69 -6.34 -9.92 -17.67
N SER A 70 -6.56 -10.32 -18.92
CA SER A 70 -7.81 -10.99 -19.27
C SER A 70 -7.76 -12.45 -18.81
N LEU A 71 -8.88 -12.99 -18.32
CA LEU A 71 -8.93 -14.40 -17.95
C LEU A 71 -8.67 -15.29 -19.16
N ARG A 72 -9.07 -14.85 -20.36
CA ARG A 72 -8.84 -15.54 -21.63
C ARG A 72 -7.37 -15.82 -21.92
N ASP A 73 -6.48 -14.89 -21.58
CA ASP A 73 -5.05 -15.04 -21.83
C ASP A 73 -4.38 -16.04 -20.87
N VAL A 74 -5.05 -16.32 -19.74
CA VAL A 74 -4.52 -17.15 -18.66
C VAL A 74 -5.18 -18.53 -18.61
N MET A 75 -6.50 -18.64 -18.69
CA MET A 75 -7.21 -19.91 -18.54
C MET A 75 -7.59 -20.48 -19.91
N THR A 76 -6.87 -21.52 -20.35
CA THR A 76 -7.05 -22.14 -21.67
C THR A 76 -7.87 -23.43 -21.64
N GLY A 77 -8.16 -23.95 -20.45
CA GLY A 77 -9.07 -25.06 -20.19
C GLY A 77 -9.44 -25.11 -18.71
N TYR A 78 -10.36 -26.01 -18.31
CA TYR A 78 -10.83 -26.08 -16.92
C TYR A 78 -9.72 -26.23 -15.86
N ASN A 79 -8.59 -26.85 -16.19
CA ASN A 79 -7.43 -26.98 -15.31
C ASN A 79 -6.10 -26.70 -16.04
N THR A 80 -6.16 -25.93 -17.13
CA THR A 80 -4.98 -25.61 -17.96
C THR A 80 -4.79 -24.10 -17.97
N TYR A 81 -3.59 -23.66 -17.61
CA TYR A 81 -3.29 -22.25 -17.40
C TYR A 81 -2.00 -21.83 -18.10
N ASN A 82 -2.04 -20.70 -18.80
CA ASN A 82 -0.90 -19.97 -19.33
C ASN A 82 -0.56 -18.81 -18.39
N TRP A 83 0.31 -19.05 -17.42
CA TRP A 83 0.68 -18.05 -16.42
C TRP A 83 1.59 -16.93 -16.96
N ALA A 84 2.09 -17.03 -18.20
CA ALA A 84 3.05 -16.09 -18.76
C ALA A 84 2.55 -14.63 -18.74
N ALA A 85 1.25 -14.41 -18.98
CA ALA A 85 0.67 -13.07 -18.96
C ALA A 85 0.77 -12.38 -17.58
N ILE A 86 0.70 -13.14 -16.49
CA ILE A 86 0.86 -12.61 -15.13
C ILE A 86 2.34 -12.59 -14.76
N ASP A 87 3.06 -13.70 -14.98
CA ASP A 87 4.46 -13.85 -14.55
C ASP A 87 5.40 -12.83 -15.19
N ASN A 88 5.19 -12.48 -16.46
CA ASN A 88 6.01 -11.50 -17.17
C ASN A 88 5.86 -10.11 -16.54
N GLU A 89 4.65 -9.69 -16.23
CA GLU A 89 4.38 -8.41 -15.56
C GLU A 89 4.95 -8.40 -14.13
N LEU A 90 4.73 -9.47 -13.37
CA LEU A 90 5.33 -9.59 -12.03
C LEU A 90 6.85 -9.51 -12.06
N ASN A 91 7.50 -10.16 -13.03
CA ASN A 91 8.96 -10.10 -13.21
C ASN A 91 9.42 -8.70 -13.63
N ALA A 92 8.71 -8.04 -14.54
CA ALA A 92 9.04 -6.69 -14.97
C ALA A 92 8.94 -5.68 -13.80
N ILE A 93 7.82 -5.70 -13.08
CA ILE A 93 7.54 -4.81 -11.95
C ILE A 93 8.54 -5.06 -10.81
N SER A 94 8.73 -6.33 -10.42
CA SER A 94 9.70 -6.67 -9.37
C SER A 94 11.13 -6.40 -9.79
N GLY A 95 11.48 -6.50 -11.08
CA GLY A 95 12.78 -6.09 -11.62
C GLY A 95 13.12 -4.62 -11.36
N ARG A 96 12.09 -3.76 -11.21
CA ARG A 96 12.22 -2.34 -10.82
C ARG A 96 12.19 -2.10 -9.30
N GLY A 97 12.17 -3.18 -8.51
CA GLY A 97 12.07 -3.14 -7.04
C GLY A 97 10.68 -2.76 -6.52
N ASN A 98 9.66 -2.89 -7.37
CA ASN A 98 8.26 -2.56 -7.06
C ASN A 98 7.45 -3.82 -6.74
N HIS A 99 6.39 -3.63 -5.97
CA HIS A 99 5.35 -4.62 -5.72
C HIS A 99 4.20 -4.46 -6.71
N ALA A 100 3.63 -5.55 -7.18
CA ALA A 100 2.56 -5.53 -8.14
C ALA A 100 1.18 -5.70 -7.49
N ILE A 101 0.18 -5.12 -8.13
CA ILE A 101 -1.23 -5.41 -7.89
C ILE A 101 -1.82 -5.78 -9.25
N PHE A 102 -2.58 -6.87 -9.31
CA PHE A 102 -3.24 -7.24 -10.56
C PHE A 102 -4.73 -7.47 -10.38
N ARG A 103 -5.47 -7.23 -11.46
CA ARG A 103 -6.88 -7.60 -11.59
C ARG A 103 -7.07 -8.46 -12.83
N VAL A 104 -7.68 -9.63 -12.63
CA VAL A 104 -8.10 -10.49 -13.74
C VAL A 104 -9.55 -10.18 -14.09
N TYR A 105 -9.85 -9.89 -15.35
CA TYR A 105 -11.19 -9.52 -15.82
C TYR A 105 -11.71 -10.46 -16.92
N LEU A 106 -13.03 -10.51 -17.09
CA LEU A 106 -13.69 -11.23 -18.20
C LEU A 106 -14.35 -10.28 -19.20
N ASP A 107 -14.88 -9.17 -18.71
CA ASP A 107 -15.56 -8.15 -19.49
C ASP A 107 -15.01 -6.77 -19.14
N TYR A 108 -14.44 -6.11 -20.13
CA TYR A 108 -13.94 -4.74 -20.02
C TYR A 108 -14.45 -3.99 -21.26
N PRO A 109 -15.46 -3.10 -21.11
CA PRO A 109 -15.97 -2.28 -22.19
C PRO A 109 -14.84 -1.65 -23.02
N GLN A 110 -14.94 -1.72 -24.35
CA GLN A 110 -13.94 -1.22 -25.31
C GLN A 110 -12.65 -2.05 -25.43
N ARG A 111 -12.53 -3.18 -24.73
CA ARG A 111 -11.45 -4.18 -24.96
C ARG A 111 -11.97 -5.44 -25.64
N PRO A 112 -11.09 -6.25 -26.26
CA PRO A 112 -11.46 -7.57 -26.76
C PRO A 112 -12.08 -8.45 -25.67
N ILE A 113 -12.86 -9.45 -26.08
CA ILE A 113 -13.50 -10.43 -25.19
C ILE A 113 -12.45 -11.07 -24.27
N GLY A 114 -12.58 -10.84 -22.95
CA GLY A 114 -11.70 -11.40 -21.93
C GLY A 114 -12.15 -12.75 -21.37
N THR A 115 -13.28 -13.28 -21.84
CA THR A 115 -13.78 -14.61 -21.44
C THR A 115 -13.01 -15.73 -22.17
N PRO A 116 -12.57 -16.79 -21.47
CA PRO A 116 -11.88 -17.94 -22.06
C PRO A 116 -12.60 -18.56 -23.25
N GLN A 117 -11.87 -18.80 -24.35
CA GLN A 117 -12.46 -19.33 -25.58
C GLN A 117 -13.11 -20.70 -25.38
N PHE A 118 -12.49 -21.59 -24.62
CA PHE A 118 -13.03 -22.94 -24.41
C PHE A 118 -14.41 -22.94 -23.71
N LEU A 119 -14.73 -21.92 -22.91
CA LEU A 119 -16.06 -21.77 -22.31
C LEU A 119 -17.09 -21.34 -23.36
N ILE A 120 -16.71 -20.42 -24.24
CA ILE A 120 -17.55 -19.96 -25.35
C ILE A 120 -17.84 -21.12 -26.30
N ASP A 121 -16.80 -21.87 -26.70
CA ASP A 121 -16.93 -23.06 -27.54
C ASP A 121 -17.75 -24.16 -26.85
N GLY A 122 -17.68 -24.22 -25.51
CA GLY A 122 -18.49 -25.09 -24.65
C GLY A 122 -19.94 -24.63 -24.45
N GLY A 123 -20.37 -23.56 -25.13
CA GLY A 123 -21.76 -23.10 -25.13
C GLY A 123 -22.09 -21.99 -24.11
N LEU A 124 -21.08 -21.37 -23.48
CA LEU A 124 -21.31 -20.22 -22.59
C LEU A 124 -21.97 -19.08 -23.37
N GLN A 125 -23.18 -18.70 -22.94
CA GLN A 125 -23.90 -17.59 -23.55
C GLN A 125 -23.21 -16.27 -23.25
N MET A 126 -23.04 -15.46 -24.30
CA MET A 126 -22.43 -14.12 -24.23
C MET A 126 -23.44 -13.08 -24.70
N ARG A 127 -23.48 -11.92 -24.05
CA ARG A 127 -24.34 -10.79 -24.35
C ARG A 127 -23.52 -9.66 -24.96
N SER A 128 -23.95 -9.17 -26.11
CA SER A 128 -23.43 -7.93 -26.70
C SER A 128 -24.16 -6.73 -26.10
N TYR A 129 -23.45 -5.61 -25.96
CA TYR A 129 -23.98 -4.33 -25.47
C TYR A 129 -23.20 -3.17 -26.08
N THR A 130 -23.82 -1.99 -26.15
CA THR A 130 -23.22 -0.76 -26.70
C THR A 130 -23.00 0.33 -25.66
N ASP A 131 -23.57 0.16 -24.47
CA ASP A 131 -23.36 1.06 -23.33
C ASP A 131 -21.88 1.20 -23.00
N LEU A 132 -21.52 2.29 -22.31
CA LEU A 132 -20.13 2.57 -21.89
C LEU A 132 -19.16 2.70 -23.09
N GLY A 133 -19.70 3.03 -24.27
CA GLY A 133 -18.97 3.12 -25.53
C GLY A 133 -18.48 1.77 -26.06
N ASN A 134 -19.00 0.65 -25.54
CA ASN A 134 -18.51 -0.67 -25.92
C ASN A 134 -18.84 -1.02 -27.36
N THR A 135 -17.85 -1.57 -28.07
CA THR A 135 -18.00 -2.08 -29.44
C THR A 135 -17.38 -3.46 -29.63
N THR A 136 -16.65 -3.97 -28.64
CA THR A 136 -15.73 -5.10 -28.80
C THR A 136 -15.88 -6.17 -27.73
N SER A 137 -16.17 -5.80 -26.48
CA SER A 137 -16.34 -6.75 -25.38
C SER A 137 -17.73 -7.38 -25.37
N LYS A 138 -17.89 -8.46 -24.60
CA LYS A 138 -19.16 -9.13 -24.34
C LYS A 138 -19.24 -9.60 -22.89
N ALA A 139 -20.44 -9.50 -22.32
CA ALA A 139 -20.74 -9.97 -20.98
C ALA A 139 -21.12 -11.45 -21.00
N PRO A 140 -20.44 -12.35 -20.26
CA PRO A 140 -20.91 -13.72 -20.15
C PRO A 140 -22.21 -13.80 -19.33
N ASN A 141 -22.97 -14.88 -19.50
CA ASN A 141 -24.00 -15.24 -18.51
C ASN A 141 -23.31 -15.59 -17.18
N TRP A 142 -23.28 -14.63 -16.25
CA TRP A 142 -22.61 -14.76 -14.96
C TRP A 142 -23.18 -15.85 -14.04
N ASN A 143 -24.37 -16.40 -14.36
CA ASN A 143 -25.00 -17.49 -13.62
C ASN A 143 -24.87 -18.86 -14.30
N ASP A 144 -24.09 -18.95 -15.37
CA ASP A 144 -23.79 -20.23 -16.01
C ASP A 144 -22.91 -21.11 -15.08
N ASN A 145 -23.33 -22.36 -14.86
CA ASN A 145 -22.64 -23.29 -13.97
C ASN A 145 -21.22 -23.64 -14.44
N ASN A 146 -21.00 -23.72 -15.75
CA ASN A 146 -19.68 -23.99 -16.34
C ASN A 146 -18.74 -22.81 -16.11
N LEU A 147 -19.24 -21.58 -16.25
CA LEU A 147 -18.47 -20.39 -15.92
C LEU A 147 -18.11 -20.36 -14.44
N VAL A 148 -19.09 -20.48 -13.53
CA VAL A 148 -18.81 -20.39 -12.09
C VAL A 148 -17.80 -21.46 -11.65
N SER A 149 -17.93 -22.70 -12.15
CA SER A 149 -16.96 -23.76 -11.87
C SER A 149 -15.55 -23.43 -12.41
N ALA A 150 -15.45 -22.84 -13.60
CA ALA A 150 -14.18 -22.42 -14.15
C ALA A 150 -13.53 -21.31 -13.30
N LEU A 151 -14.32 -20.33 -12.84
CA LEU A 151 -13.82 -19.25 -11.98
C LEU A 151 -13.32 -19.79 -10.63
N GLU A 152 -14.04 -20.71 -9.98
CA GLU A 152 -13.58 -21.35 -8.73
C GLU A 152 -12.26 -22.09 -8.92
N ARG A 153 -12.12 -22.85 -10.02
CA ARG A 153 -10.89 -23.57 -10.36
C ARG A 153 -9.72 -22.62 -10.62
N PHE A 154 -9.96 -21.55 -11.37
CA PHE A 154 -8.96 -20.53 -11.62
C PHE A 154 -8.50 -19.86 -10.32
N ILE A 155 -9.42 -19.46 -9.44
CA ILE A 155 -9.07 -18.84 -8.15
C ILE A 155 -8.22 -19.78 -7.30
N ALA A 156 -8.60 -21.07 -7.23
CA ALA A 156 -7.82 -22.07 -6.50
C ALA A 156 -6.41 -22.24 -7.08
N ALA A 157 -6.27 -22.32 -8.41
CA ALA A 157 -4.98 -22.44 -9.07
C ALA A 157 -4.11 -21.19 -8.93
N ALA A 158 -4.73 -20.00 -9.01
CA ALA A 158 -4.06 -18.73 -8.81
C ALA A 158 -3.55 -18.58 -7.37
N GLY A 159 -4.36 -18.93 -6.36
CA GLY A 159 -3.91 -18.92 -4.96
C GLY A 159 -2.79 -19.91 -4.69
N ALA A 160 -2.89 -21.14 -5.22
CA ALA A 160 -1.82 -22.14 -5.11
C ALA A 160 -0.49 -21.66 -5.72
N ARG A 161 -0.55 -20.78 -6.73
CA ARG A 161 0.63 -20.22 -7.40
C ARG A 161 1.17 -18.95 -6.75
N TYR A 162 0.28 -18.05 -6.31
CA TYR A 162 0.61 -16.66 -6.02
C TYR A 162 0.37 -16.23 -4.56
N ASP A 163 -0.29 -17.04 -3.72
CA ASP A 163 -0.47 -16.70 -2.32
C ASP A 163 0.88 -16.66 -1.57
N GLY A 164 1.24 -15.50 -1.04
CA GLY A 164 2.54 -15.25 -0.42
C GLY A 164 3.69 -14.99 -1.40
N ASP A 165 3.42 -14.77 -2.68
CA ASP A 165 4.44 -14.30 -3.63
C ASP A 165 4.91 -12.89 -3.25
N ASN A 166 6.21 -12.75 -2.97
CA ASN A 166 6.80 -11.49 -2.51
C ASN A 166 6.81 -10.38 -3.58
N ARG A 167 6.48 -10.69 -4.83
CA ARG A 167 6.29 -9.69 -5.89
C ARG A 167 4.94 -8.99 -5.77
N LEU A 168 3.99 -9.53 -4.99
CA LEU A 168 2.63 -9.01 -4.87
C LEU A 168 2.44 -8.15 -3.63
N GLY A 169 1.87 -6.97 -3.85
CA GLY A 169 1.28 -6.17 -2.79
C GLY A 169 -0.14 -6.61 -2.48
N PHE A 170 -0.98 -6.83 -3.49
CA PHE A 170 -2.40 -7.18 -3.33
C PHE A 170 -2.92 -7.91 -4.57
N VAL A 171 -4.06 -8.60 -4.43
CA VAL A 171 -4.83 -9.14 -5.56
C VAL A 171 -6.21 -8.50 -5.59
N GLN A 172 -6.65 -7.97 -6.73
CA GLN A 172 -8.02 -7.50 -6.89
C GLN A 172 -8.92 -8.64 -7.36
N ALA A 173 -10.01 -8.87 -6.64
CA ALA A 173 -11.03 -9.83 -7.04
C ALA A 173 -11.79 -9.27 -8.24
N GLY A 174 -11.36 -9.56 -9.47
CA GLY A 174 -11.91 -8.94 -10.70
C GLY A 174 -12.80 -9.83 -11.56
N LEU A 175 -13.07 -11.06 -11.14
CA LEU A 175 -13.69 -12.09 -12.01
C LEU A 175 -15.20 -11.93 -12.22
N TYR A 176 -15.79 -10.80 -11.83
CA TYR A 176 -17.21 -10.51 -11.99
C TYR A 176 -17.44 -9.03 -12.30
N GLY A 177 -18.34 -8.78 -13.25
CA GLY A 177 -18.82 -7.44 -13.61
C GLY A 177 -17.98 -6.76 -14.69
N PHE A 178 -18.46 -5.59 -15.13
CA PHE A 178 -17.72 -4.73 -16.06
C PHE A 178 -16.46 -4.19 -15.38
N TRP A 179 -15.33 -4.18 -16.09
CA TRP A 179 -14.00 -3.83 -15.55
C TRP A 179 -13.53 -4.70 -14.36
N GLY A 180 -14.25 -5.79 -14.07
CA GLY A 180 -14.07 -6.57 -12.86
C GLY A 180 -14.51 -5.87 -11.57
N GLU A 181 -15.42 -4.91 -11.66
CA GLU A 181 -15.86 -4.05 -10.55
C GLU A 181 -17.06 -4.57 -9.77
N TRP A 182 -17.49 -5.81 -9.99
CA TRP A 182 -18.60 -6.46 -9.28
C TRP A 182 -19.98 -5.83 -9.47
N HIS A 183 -20.16 -5.09 -10.57
CA HIS A 183 -21.47 -4.63 -11.04
C HIS A 183 -21.63 -4.85 -12.54
N THR A 184 -22.88 -4.80 -13.01
CA THR A 184 -23.22 -4.88 -14.43
C THR A 184 -23.94 -3.62 -14.92
N TYR A 185 -23.85 -2.51 -14.16
CA TYR A 185 -24.46 -1.23 -14.54
C TYR A 185 -24.10 -0.81 -15.99
N PRO A 186 -25.09 -0.45 -16.83
CA PRO A 186 -26.47 -0.15 -16.47
C PRO A 186 -27.43 -1.35 -16.54
N HIS A 187 -26.96 -2.58 -16.81
CA HIS A 187 -27.77 -3.80 -16.92
C HIS A 187 -28.11 -4.44 -15.57
N GLN A 188 -28.88 -3.69 -14.77
CA GLN A 188 -29.36 -4.07 -13.44
C GLN A 188 -30.73 -3.42 -13.17
N PRO A 189 -31.51 -3.90 -12.17
CA PRO A 189 -32.88 -3.41 -11.93
C PRO A 189 -32.98 -1.91 -11.67
N ASP A 190 -31.93 -1.29 -11.12
CA ASP A 190 -31.79 0.15 -10.86
C ASP A 190 -31.15 0.93 -12.02
N GLY A 191 -30.93 0.28 -13.17
CA GLY A 191 -30.46 0.89 -14.42
C GLY A 191 -31.49 0.74 -15.55
N LEU A 192 -31.20 -0.10 -16.55
CA LEU A 192 -32.04 -0.34 -17.72
C LEU A 192 -33.23 -1.30 -17.47
N GLY A 193 -33.31 -1.89 -16.27
CA GLY A 193 -34.43 -2.76 -15.87
C GLY A 193 -34.32 -4.22 -16.31
N ASP A 194 -33.24 -4.61 -16.98
CA ASP A 194 -32.81 -6.00 -17.08
C ASP A 194 -31.88 -6.39 -15.91
N ASP A 195 -31.68 -7.68 -15.67
CA ASP A 195 -30.81 -8.15 -14.58
C ASP A 195 -29.74 -9.09 -15.11
N TRP A 196 -28.54 -8.55 -15.29
CA TRP A 196 -27.37 -9.30 -15.73
C TRP A 196 -26.50 -9.74 -14.56
N ARG A 197 -26.88 -9.41 -13.32
CA ARG A 197 -26.00 -9.61 -12.18
C ARG A 197 -25.76 -11.09 -11.91
N MET A 198 -24.56 -11.40 -11.43
CA MET A 198 -24.31 -12.69 -10.80
C MET A 198 -25.18 -12.81 -9.55
N SER A 199 -25.89 -13.93 -9.41
CA SER A 199 -26.70 -14.20 -8.22
C SER A 199 -25.84 -14.20 -6.97
N GLU A 200 -26.43 -13.82 -5.83
CA GLU A 200 -25.70 -13.80 -4.56
C GLU A 200 -25.09 -15.16 -4.18
N PRO A 201 -25.75 -16.31 -4.35
CA PRO A 201 -25.12 -17.62 -4.08
C PRO A 201 -23.83 -17.84 -4.90
N ASN A 202 -23.81 -17.45 -6.17
CA ASN A 202 -22.61 -17.57 -7.01
C ASN A 202 -21.53 -16.55 -6.61
N ARG A 203 -21.89 -15.32 -6.26
CA ARG A 203 -20.95 -14.34 -5.69
C ARG A 203 -20.30 -14.86 -4.40
N ASN A 204 -21.08 -15.50 -3.52
CA ASN A 204 -20.58 -16.12 -2.28
C ASN A 204 -19.60 -17.26 -2.56
N ARG A 205 -19.86 -18.08 -3.59
CA ARG A 205 -18.94 -19.14 -4.05
C ARG A 205 -17.59 -18.58 -4.50
N LEU A 206 -17.60 -17.50 -5.29
CA LEU A 206 -16.39 -16.82 -5.73
C LEU A 206 -15.61 -16.24 -4.54
N LEU A 207 -16.27 -15.50 -3.65
CA LEU A 207 -15.61 -14.91 -2.47
C LEU A 207 -15.07 -15.98 -1.52
N THR A 208 -15.79 -17.09 -1.33
CA THR A 208 -15.31 -18.25 -0.58
C THR A 208 -14.04 -18.83 -1.20
N SER A 209 -14.01 -18.94 -2.54
CA SER A 209 -12.82 -19.40 -3.25
C SER A 209 -11.63 -18.48 -3.03
N TYR A 210 -11.82 -17.15 -3.11
CA TYR A 210 -10.74 -16.18 -2.83
C TYR A 210 -10.23 -16.28 -1.39
N LYS A 211 -11.16 -16.31 -0.42
CA LYS A 211 -10.84 -16.44 1.02
C LYS A 211 -10.02 -17.70 1.32
N ASN A 212 -10.34 -18.81 0.66
CA ASN A 212 -9.65 -20.08 0.88
C ASN A 212 -8.30 -20.16 0.14
N ALA A 213 -8.21 -19.56 -1.05
CA ALA A 213 -7.04 -19.65 -1.90
C ALA A 213 -5.94 -18.64 -1.53
N PHE A 214 -6.29 -17.49 -0.96
CA PHE A 214 -5.36 -16.43 -0.57
C PHE A 214 -5.40 -16.17 0.93
N THR A 215 -4.45 -16.77 1.65
CA THR A 215 -4.34 -16.69 3.11
C THR A 215 -3.23 -15.75 3.58
N LYS A 216 -2.26 -15.47 2.71
CA LYS A 216 -1.10 -14.61 2.97
C LYS A 216 -1.21 -13.28 2.23
N THR A 217 -1.49 -13.31 0.93
CA THR A 217 -1.68 -12.11 0.10
C THR A 217 -3.09 -11.57 0.28
N GLN A 218 -3.23 -10.28 0.56
CA GLN A 218 -4.56 -9.69 0.75
C GLN A 218 -5.31 -9.56 -0.59
N VAL A 219 -6.55 -10.07 -0.60
CA VAL A 219 -7.52 -9.83 -1.66
C VAL A 219 -8.32 -8.57 -1.33
N VAL A 220 -8.51 -7.69 -2.32
CA VAL A 220 -9.36 -6.49 -2.22
C VAL A 220 -10.52 -6.56 -3.22
N LEU A 221 -11.70 -6.09 -2.78
CA LEU A 221 -12.97 -6.17 -3.52
C LEU A 221 -13.53 -4.76 -3.81
N ARG A 222 -14.10 -4.55 -5.00
CA ARG A 222 -14.66 -3.25 -5.38
C ARG A 222 -15.93 -2.90 -4.61
N ASP A 223 -16.91 -3.80 -4.63
CA ASP A 223 -18.26 -3.52 -4.12
C ASP A 223 -18.53 -4.28 -2.81
N PRO A 224 -18.71 -3.59 -1.66
CA PRO A 224 -19.12 -4.21 -0.39
C PRO A 224 -20.52 -4.83 -0.42
N LEU A 225 -21.33 -4.56 -1.44
CA LEU A 225 -22.62 -5.22 -1.70
C LEU A 225 -22.48 -6.53 -2.52
N GLY A 226 -21.25 -7.00 -2.74
CA GLY A 226 -20.98 -8.26 -3.41
C GLY A 226 -21.59 -9.49 -2.74
N THR A 227 -21.90 -9.43 -1.44
CA THR A 227 -22.48 -10.51 -0.63
C THR A 227 -23.28 -9.93 0.55
N SER A 228 -24.24 -10.66 1.11
CA SER A 228 -24.81 -10.34 2.44
C SER A 228 -24.08 -11.03 3.60
N ASP A 229 -23.22 -12.02 3.32
CA ASP A 229 -22.50 -12.80 4.33
C ASP A 229 -21.42 -11.94 5.03
N THR A 230 -21.63 -11.67 6.31
CA THR A 230 -20.73 -10.86 7.14
C THR A 230 -19.33 -11.47 7.27
N THR A 231 -19.20 -12.79 7.29
CA THR A 231 -17.88 -13.47 7.35
C THR A 231 -17.10 -13.22 6.07
N LEU A 232 -17.76 -13.30 4.91
CA LEU A 232 -17.12 -13.03 3.63
C LEU A 232 -16.74 -11.56 3.49
N LYS A 233 -17.60 -10.61 3.89
CA LYS A 233 -17.27 -9.17 3.89
C LYS A 233 -16.02 -8.85 4.69
N ASN A 234 -15.87 -9.46 5.87
CA ASN A 234 -14.72 -9.23 6.75
C ASN A 234 -13.46 -10.03 6.35
N SER A 235 -13.55 -10.87 5.31
CA SER A 235 -12.43 -11.69 4.85
C SER A 235 -11.52 -11.00 3.82
N VAL A 236 -12.00 -9.92 3.20
CA VAL A 236 -11.30 -9.17 2.14
C VAL A 236 -11.10 -7.71 2.53
N GLY A 237 -10.14 -7.05 1.89
CA GLY A 237 -10.08 -5.59 1.84
C GLY A 237 -10.98 -5.02 0.75
N TYR A 238 -10.93 -3.72 0.57
CA TYR A 238 -11.80 -3.02 -0.39
C TYR A 238 -11.02 -2.07 -1.28
N HIS A 239 -11.61 -1.69 -2.42
CA HIS A 239 -11.03 -0.64 -3.23
C HIS A 239 -12.09 0.28 -3.84
N ASP A 240 -11.76 1.57 -3.89
CA ASP A 240 -12.59 2.62 -4.48
C ASP A 240 -12.01 3.06 -5.84
N ASP A 241 -12.58 2.56 -6.94
CA ASP A 241 -12.17 2.94 -8.30
C ASP A 241 -12.90 4.20 -8.81
N SER A 242 -13.45 5.00 -7.90
CA SER A 242 -13.98 6.33 -8.19
C SER A 242 -13.57 7.32 -7.11
N PHE A 243 -12.33 7.14 -6.62
CA PHE A 243 -11.83 7.87 -5.46
C PHE A 243 -11.82 9.39 -5.70
N ALA A 244 -12.22 10.13 -4.66
CA ALA A 244 -12.39 11.58 -4.67
C ALA A 244 -13.42 12.08 -5.70
N TYR A 245 -14.39 11.25 -6.11
CA TYR A 245 -15.51 11.67 -6.95
C TYR A 245 -16.84 11.11 -6.44
N GLU A 246 -16.87 9.79 -6.21
CA GLU A 246 -18.03 9.04 -5.70
C GLU A 246 -17.65 8.31 -4.39
N THR A 247 -16.86 8.98 -3.55
CA THR A 247 -16.32 8.40 -2.31
C THR A 247 -17.20 8.73 -1.11
N LEU A 248 -17.43 10.03 -0.89
CA LEU A 248 -18.00 10.56 0.35
C LEU A 248 -19.53 10.57 0.36
N ALA A 249 -20.10 10.61 1.56
CA ALA A 249 -21.53 10.86 1.82
C ALA A 249 -22.00 12.22 1.24
N PRO A 250 -23.31 12.44 1.01
CA PRO A 250 -24.46 11.62 1.46
C PRO A 250 -25.00 10.60 0.44
N THR A 251 -24.52 10.59 -0.80
CA THR A 251 -25.08 9.75 -1.86
C THR A 251 -24.90 8.26 -1.55
N SER A 252 -26.00 7.51 -1.39
CA SER A 252 -25.99 6.15 -0.85
C SER A 252 -25.20 5.12 -1.66
N TRP A 253 -25.04 5.34 -2.97
CA TRP A 253 -24.31 4.46 -3.86
C TRP A 253 -22.81 4.77 -3.96
N HIS A 254 -22.34 5.88 -3.36
CA HIS A 254 -20.92 6.17 -3.22
C HIS A 254 -20.22 5.15 -2.32
N PHE A 255 -18.89 5.05 -2.43
CA PHE A 255 -18.08 4.04 -1.74
C PHE A 255 -18.27 4.06 -0.22
N TRP A 256 -18.07 5.18 0.45
CA TRP A 256 -18.12 5.24 1.91
C TRP A 256 -19.53 5.04 2.51
N PRO A 257 -20.61 5.59 1.92
CA PRO A 257 -21.97 5.23 2.30
C PRO A 257 -22.27 3.73 2.16
N LYS A 258 -21.78 3.07 1.09
CA LYS A 258 -21.86 1.60 0.97
C LYS A 258 -21.06 0.88 2.06
N MET A 259 -19.85 1.33 2.39
CA MET A 259 -19.07 0.77 3.51
C MET A 259 -19.81 0.92 4.85
N THR A 260 -20.43 2.08 5.07
CA THR A 260 -21.18 2.40 6.28
C THR A 260 -22.41 1.51 6.45
N SER A 261 -23.25 1.40 5.41
CA SER A 261 -24.46 0.57 5.45
C SER A 261 -24.18 -0.93 5.62
N ASN A 262 -22.95 -1.36 5.36
CA ASN A 262 -22.49 -2.73 5.53
C ASN A 262 -21.70 -2.97 6.82
N GLY A 263 -21.54 -1.95 7.68
CA GLY A 263 -20.81 -2.08 8.95
C GLY A 263 -19.30 -2.28 8.77
N LEU A 264 -18.71 -1.74 7.70
CA LEU A 264 -17.32 -1.98 7.30
C LEU A 264 -16.40 -0.76 7.52
N THR A 265 -16.84 0.26 8.24
CA THR A 265 -16.05 1.49 8.45
C THR A 265 -14.76 1.27 9.24
N GLU A 266 -14.62 0.13 9.91
CA GLU A 266 -13.43 -0.24 10.69
C GLU A 266 -12.56 -1.30 10.00
N ILE A 267 -12.92 -1.76 8.80
CA ILE A 267 -12.24 -2.86 8.12
C ILE A 267 -10.77 -2.53 7.82
N TRP A 268 -10.47 -1.24 7.57
CA TRP A 268 -9.14 -0.70 7.28
C TRP A 268 -8.10 -1.06 8.35
N LYS A 269 -8.53 -1.32 9.59
CA LYS A 269 -7.65 -1.73 10.70
C LYS A 269 -7.01 -3.09 10.47
N THR A 270 -7.63 -3.94 9.65
CA THR A 270 -7.20 -5.33 9.45
C THR A 270 -7.00 -5.72 7.99
N ARG A 271 -7.63 -4.98 7.06
CA ARG A 271 -7.56 -5.20 5.62
C ARG A 271 -7.29 -3.88 4.91
N SER A 272 -6.53 -3.92 3.82
CA SER A 272 -6.21 -2.69 3.07
C SER A 272 -7.44 -2.13 2.36
N ILE A 273 -7.54 -0.81 2.31
CA ILE A 273 -8.38 -0.08 1.38
C ILE A 273 -7.48 0.57 0.34
N GLY A 274 -7.77 0.34 -0.94
CA GLY A 274 -7.04 0.93 -2.07
C GLY A 274 -7.98 1.50 -3.13
N GLY A 275 -7.54 1.59 -4.38
CA GLY A 275 -8.41 1.97 -5.49
C GLY A 275 -7.72 2.71 -6.62
N GLU A 276 -8.50 3.50 -7.32
CA GLU A 276 -8.10 4.35 -8.43
C GLU A 276 -8.73 5.74 -8.23
N VAL A 277 -7.94 6.80 -8.44
CA VAL A 277 -8.51 8.15 -8.56
C VAL A 277 -9.48 8.15 -9.73
N ARG A 278 -10.65 8.78 -9.60
CA ARG A 278 -11.59 8.83 -10.73
C ARG A 278 -10.90 9.37 -12.01
N PRO A 279 -10.90 8.64 -13.15
CA PRO A 279 -10.16 9.06 -14.34
C PRO A 279 -10.46 10.49 -14.82
N GLU A 280 -11.74 10.90 -14.74
CA GLU A 280 -12.23 12.19 -15.22
C GLU A 280 -11.65 13.39 -14.45
N ILE A 281 -11.17 13.20 -13.23
CA ILE A 281 -10.59 14.29 -12.42
C ILE A 281 -9.06 14.22 -12.35
N MET A 282 -8.43 13.09 -12.73
CA MET A 282 -6.98 12.92 -12.61
C MET A 282 -6.16 14.09 -13.23
N PRO A 283 -6.53 14.66 -14.41
CA PRO A 283 -5.77 15.74 -15.02
C PRO A 283 -5.69 17.01 -14.19
N ASP A 284 -6.77 17.33 -13.46
CA ASP A 284 -6.93 18.62 -12.80
C ASP A 284 -6.88 18.55 -11.27
N LEU A 285 -6.92 17.33 -10.71
CA LEU A 285 -7.04 17.09 -9.27
C LEU A 285 -5.95 17.80 -8.44
N PHE A 286 -4.76 17.95 -9.00
CA PHE A 286 -3.60 18.51 -8.29
C PHE A 286 -3.28 19.97 -8.68
N ASN A 287 -4.10 20.63 -9.50
CA ASN A 287 -3.89 22.02 -9.93
C ASN A 287 -3.94 23.01 -8.75
N SER A 288 -4.68 22.69 -7.68
CA SER A 288 -4.77 23.48 -6.46
C SER A 288 -4.86 22.60 -5.21
N TRP A 289 -4.59 23.18 -4.04
CA TRP A 289 -4.80 22.51 -2.75
C TRP A 289 -5.48 23.44 -1.73
N PRO A 290 -6.66 23.09 -1.18
CA PRO A 290 -7.51 21.93 -1.52
C PRO A 290 -7.87 21.84 -3.01
N ASN A 291 -8.17 20.62 -3.49
CA ASN A 291 -8.57 20.41 -4.87
C ASN A 291 -9.94 21.03 -5.15
N THR A 292 -10.14 21.52 -6.37
CA THR A 292 -11.39 22.19 -6.80
C THR A 292 -12.27 21.31 -7.70
N VAL A 293 -11.72 20.22 -8.24
CA VAL A 293 -12.45 19.21 -9.00
C VAL A 293 -12.70 17.97 -8.14
N GLY A 294 -13.86 17.34 -8.29
CA GLY A 294 -14.26 16.20 -7.48
C GLY A 294 -14.56 16.56 -6.02
N GLN A 295 -14.49 15.56 -5.15
CA GLN A 295 -14.63 15.66 -3.71
C GLN A 295 -13.28 15.98 -3.06
N ASP A 296 -13.27 16.60 -1.88
CA ASP A 296 -12.03 16.96 -1.17
C ASP A 296 -11.15 15.72 -0.91
N PHE A 297 -9.93 15.73 -1.45
CA PHE A 297 -9.02 14.60 -1.40
C PHE A 297 -8.57 14.30 0.04
N THR A 298 -8.31 15.34 0.84
CA THR A 298 -7.87 15.18 2.24
C THR A 298 -8.93 14.46 3.06
N THR A 299 -10.18 14.91 2.93
CA THR A 299 -11.34 14.33 3.60
C THR A 299 -11.58 12.92 3.12
N SER A 300 -11.44 12.65 1.82
CA SER A 300 -11.56 11.31 1.24
C SER A 300 -10.53 10.34 1.82
N VAL A 301 -9.26 10.75 1.90
CA VAL A 301 -8.18 9.93 2.49
C VAL A 301 -8.44 9.65 3.97
N ASN A 302 -8.76 10.67 4.75
CA ASN A 302 -8.98 10.52 6.19
C ASN A 302 -10.23 9.69 6.50
N THR A 303 -11.29 9.81 5.69
CA THR A 303 -12.55 9.07 5.88
C THR A 303 -12.37 7.59 5.57
N THR A 304 -11.69 7.28 4.46
CA THR A 304 -11.58 5.91 3.95
C THR A 304 -10.38 5.15 4.50
N HIS A 305 -9.41 5.84 5.12
CA HIS A 305 -8.13 5.24 5.53
C HIS A 305 -7.39 4.56 4.36
N ILE A 306 -7.50 5.15 3.17
CA ILE A 306 -6.93 4.56 1.96
C ILE A 306 -5.40 4.44 2.03
N SER A 307 -4.89 3.29 1.62
CA SER A 307 -3.46 2.96 1.66
C SER A 307 -2.75 3.38 0.38
N TRP A 308 -3.39 3.16 -0.77
CA TRP A 308 -2.80 3.35 -2.09
C TRP A 308 -3.86 3.66 -3.14
N LEU A 309 -3.44 4.30 -4.23
CA LEU A 309 -4.31 4.67 -5.33
C LEU A 309 -3.57 4.56 -6.67
N ALA A 310 -4.19 3.94 -7.66
CA ALA A 310 -3.76 4.07 -9.04
C ALA A 310 -4.11 5.47 -9.58
N ASN A 311 -3.21 6.03 -10.38
CA ASN A 311 -3.42 7.29 -11.10
C ASN A 311 -2.58 7.28 -12.39
N TYR A 312 -3.04 6.58 -13.44
CA TYR A 312 -2.23 6.43 -14.65
C TYR A 312 -1.88 7.79 -15.28
N TRP A 313 -2.81 8.76 -15.28
CA TRP A 313 -2.61 10.05 -15.93
C TRP A 313 -1.44 10.83 -15.32
N LEU A 314 -1.35 10.88 -13.98
CA LEU A 314 -0.24 11.56 -13.29
C LEU A 314 1.10 11.01 -13.78
N PHE A 315 1.20 9.69 -13.84
CA PHE A 315 2.42 8.96 -14.13
C PHE A 315 2.81 9.05 -15.61
N ASP A 316 1.84 9.10 -16.52
CA ASP A 316 2.09 9.32 -17.96
C ASP A 316 2.47 10.78 -18.27
N ASN A 317 2.05 11.73 -17.42
CA ASN A 317 2.22 13.17 -17.66
C ASN A 317 3.16 13.87 -16.66
N VAL A 318 3.95 13.12 -15.87
CA VAL A 318 4.86 13.70 -14.85
C VAL A 318 5.77 14.78 -15.44
N GLY A 319 6.29 14.55 -16.65
CA GLY A 319 7.21 15.46 -17.33
C GLY A 319 6.59 16.79 -17.77
N THR A 320 5.26 16.91 -17.75
CA THR A 320 4.54 18.13 -18.14
C THR A 320 3.94 18.88 -16.95
N LEU A 321 4.06 18.35 -15.72
CA LEU A 321 3.53 18.99 -14.53
C LEU A 321 4.32 20.25 -14.17
N GLY A 322 3.62 21.31 -13.79
CA GLY A 322 4.24 22.44 -13.11
C GLY A 322 4.65 22.08 -11.67
N SER A 323 5.41 22.97 -11.02
CA SER A 323 5.89 22.73 -9.66
C SER A 323 4.75 22.62 -8.64
N THR A 324 3.64 23.32 -8.86
CA THR A 324 2.49 23.32 -7.96
C THR A 324 1.79 21.96 -8.02
N GLU A 325 1.49 21.49 -9.24
CA GLU A 325 0.86 20.21 -9.50
C GLU A 325 1.70 19.06 -8.95
N TYR A 326 3.01 19.07 -9.22
CA TYR A 326 3.94 18.06 -8.71
C TYR A 326 3.97 18.03 -7.17
N ASN A 327 4.05 19.20 -6.53
CA ASN A 327 4.08 19.29 -5.07
C ASN A 327 2.76 18.87 -4.42
N ASN A 328 1.62 19.18 -5.04
CA ASN A 328 0.30 18.74 -4.59
C ASN A 328 0.12 17.22 -4.76
N ALA A 329 0.57 16.66 -5.88
CA ALA A 329 0.61 15.21 -6.08
C ALA A 329 1.51 14.53 -5.05
N MET A 330 2.69 15.10 -4.75
CA MET A 330 3.61 14.59 -3.72
C MET A 330 2.99 14.66 -2.32
N ARG A 331 2.26 15.74 -2.01
CA ARG A 331 1.49 15.87 -0.78
C ARG A 331 0.45 14.76 -0.67
N ALA A 332 -0.39 14.59 -1.70
CA ALA A 332 -1.40 13.54 -1.75
C ALA A 332 -0.80 12.13 -1.61
N HIS A 333 0.30 11.85 -2.31
CA HIS A 333 1.04 10.58 -2.24
C HIS A 333 1.44 10.24 -0.80
N LYS A 334 2.00 11.20 -0.05
CA LYS A 334 2.49 10.96 1.32
C LYS A 334 1.37 10.75 2.35
N MET A 335 0.18 11.31 2.11
CA MET A 335 -0.97 11.27 3.04
C MET A 335 -1.57 9.87 3.22
N MET A 336 -1.42 8.99 2.23
CA MET A 336 -2.04 7.67 2.26
C MET A 336 -1.26 6.65 3.07
N GLY A 337 -1.93 5.63 3.59
CA GLY A 337 -1.29 4.48 4.24
C GLY A 337 -0.59 4.79 5.56
N TYR A 338 0.42 3.99 5.89
CA TYR A 338 1.17 4.10 7.14
C TYR A 338 2.26 5.19 7.07
N GLN A 339 2.72 5.62 8.23
CA GLN A 339 3.95 6.39 8.39
C GLN A 339 4.58 6.07 9.74
N PHE A 340 5.55 5.16 9.74
CA PHE A 340 6.19 4.72 10.98
C PHE A 340 7.20 5.73 11.50
N HIS A 341 7.19 5.93 12.81
CA HIS A 341 8.14 6.77 13.54
C HIS A 341 8.54 6.02 14.80
N VAL A 342 9.81 5.69 14.95
CA VAL A 342 10.32 5.27 16.27
C VAL A 342 10.33 6.52 17.13
N SER A 343 9.47 6.59 18.15
CA SER A 343 9.29 7.78 18.98
C SER A 343 10.31 7.88 20.09
N GLN A 344 10.68 6.73 20.68
CA GLN A 344 11.61 6.67 21.80
C GLN A 344 12.38 5.35 21.78
N VAL A 345 13.60 5.36 22.31
CA VAL A 345 14.40 4.16 22.58
C VAL A 345 14.98 4.21 23.98
N LYS A 346 15.22 3.06 24.60
CA LYS A 346 16.01 2.94 25.84
C LYS A 346 17.12 1.93 25.61
N ILE A 347 18.36 2.41 25.73
CA ILE A 347 19.56 1.65 25.41
C ILE A 347 20.54 1.81 26.58
N PRO A 348 20.40 0.98 27.63
CA PRO A 348 21.28 1.06 28.78
C PRO A 348 22.66 0.49 28.44
N ASP A 349 23.71 1.20 28.86
CA ASP A 349 25.08 0.70 28.81
C ASP A 349 25.23 -0.55 29.70
N THR A 350 26.16 -1.43 29.36
CA THR A 350 26.36 -2.70 30.08
C THR A 350 27.84 -3.08 30.09
N THR A 351 28.20 -4.20 30.71
CA THR A 351 29.57 -4.75 30.69
C THR A 351 29.64 -5.96 29.76
N ALA A 352 30.83 -6.46 29.44
CA ALA A 352 30.99 -7.67 28.62
C ALA A 352 30.29 -8.93 29.19
N SER A 353 30.06 -8.97 30.51
CA SER A 353 29.32 -10.02 31.21
C SER A 353 27.88 -9.62 31.57
N GLY A 354 27.47 -8.40 31.24
CA GLY A 354 26.16 -7.85 31.57
C GLY A 354 25.08 -8.28 30.59
N THR A 355 23.86 -7.81 30.84
CA THR A 355 22.73 -8.03 29.94
C THR A 355 22.69 -6.92 28.90
N LEU A 356 22.70 -7.28 27.62
CA LEU A 356 22.42 -6.38 26.51
C LEU A 356 20.92 -6.12 26.46
N SER A 357 20.48 -4.85 26.39
CA SER A 357 19.05 -4.52 26.34
C SER A 357 18.71 -3.46 25.29
N LEU A 358 17.49 -3.53 24.74
CA LEU A 358 16.92 -2.54 23.84
C LEU A 358 15.41 -2.47 24.06
N ASP A 359 14.90 -1.29 24.42
CA ASP A 359 13.47 -1.00 24.32
C ASP A 359 13.20 0.02 23.21
N VAL A 360 12.13 -0.20 22.45
CA VAL A 360 11.71 0.62 21.32
C VAL A 360 10.23 0.95 21.44
N ASN A 361 9.89 2.23 21.35
CA ASN A 361 8.53 2.70 21.12
C ASN A 361 8.40 3.13 19.66
N ILE A 362 7.46 2.52 18.93
CA ILE A 362 7.13 2.89 17.56
C ILE A 362 5.69 3.37 17.46
N GLN A 363 5.46 4.38 16.64
CA GLN A 363 4.15 4.96 16.34
C GLN A 363 3.86 4.83 14.85
N ASN A 364 2.58 4.71 14.49
CA ASN A 364 2.10 4.98 13.14
C ASN A 364 1.38 6.33 13.12
N ARG A 365 1.92 7.28 12.34
CA ARG A 365 1.39 8.63 12.16
C ARG A 365 0.67 8.81 10.81
N GLY A 366 0.49 7.73 10.05
CA GLY A 366 -0.30 7.73 8.82
C GLY A 366 -1.80 7.56 9.11
N VAL A 367 -2.57 7.26 8.05
CA VAL A 367 -4.01 7.03 8.11
C VAL A 367 -4.39 5.54 8.09
N ALA A 368 -3.50 4.63 7.69
CA ALA A 368 -3.77 3.18 7.66
C ALA A 368 -2.63 2.36 8.29
N PRO A 369 -2.87 1.15 8.81
CA PRO A 369 -1.82 0.25 9.27
C PRO A 369 -1.01 -0.33 8.09
N PHE A 370 0.16 -0.88 8.40
CA PHE A 370 0.94 -1.65 7.43
C PHE A 370 0.27 -3.02 7.17
N PRO A 371 0.10 -3.47 5.91
CA PRO A 371 -0.76 -4.61 5.59
C PRO A 371 -0.19 -5.99 5.95
N TYR A 372 1.12 -6.10 6.19
CA TYR A 372 1.83 -7.39 6.35
C TYR A 372 2.74 -7.40 7.57
N ASN A 373 3.10 -8.59 8.07
CA ASN A 373 4.08 -8.72 9.15
C ASN A 373 5.45 -9.06 8.56
N TRP A 374 6.16 -8.03 8.11
CA TRP A 374 7.55 -8.15 7.68
C TRP A 374 8.46 -8.47 8.86
N GLN A 375 9.55 -9.18 8.56
CA GLN A 375 10.57 -9.50 9.54
C GLN A 375 11.31 -8.24 9.98
N VAL A 376 11.46 -8.06 11.29
CA VAL A 376 12.18 -6.93 11.88
C VAL A 376 13.58 -7.37 12.23
N GLU A 377 14.57 -6.54 11.93
CA GLU A 377 15.97 -6.84 12.22
C GLU A 377 16.62 -5.67 12.94
N VAL A 378 17.37 -6.00 13.99
CA VAL A 378 18.26 -5.07 14.67
C VAL A 378 19.68 -5.60 14.59
N VAL A 379 20.61 -4.72 14.25
CA VAL A 379 22.04 -5.01 14.19
C VAL A 379 22.83 -4.00 15.00
N LEU A 380 24.03 -4.41 15.39
CA LEU A 380 25.06 -3.57 15.98
C LEU A 380 26.17 -3.35 14.96
N VAL A 381 26.59 -2.09 14.82
CA VAL A 381 27.78 -1.70 14.07
C VAL A 381 28.82 -1.09 14.99
N ASN A 382 30.10 -1.25 14.66
CA ASN A 382 31.19 -0.61 15.39
C ASN A 382 31.35 0.88 15.01
N SER A 383 32.31 1.58 15.63
CA SER A 383 32.62 2.98 15.33
C SER A 383 33.10 3.23 13.89
N SER A 384 33.58 2.20 13.19
CA SER A 384 33.91 2.23 11.76
C SER A 384 32.72 1.85 10.87
N ASN A 385 31.51 1.78 11.44
CA ASN A 385 30.26 1.45 10.75
C ASN A 385 30.24 0.05 10.10
N GLN A 386 31.03 -0.88 10.63
CA GLN A 386 31.08 -2.27 10.17
C GLN A 386 30.14 -3.14 11.01
N TYR A 387 29.50 -4.11 10.36
CA TYR A 387 28.65 -5.11 11.03
C TYR A 387 29.40 -5.82 12.15
N VAL A 388 28.78 -5.95 13.32
CA VAL A 388 29.31 -6.71 14.45
C VAL A 388 28.41 -7.88 14.79
N ALA A 389 27.12 -7.64 14.98
CA ALA A 389 26.18 -8.68 15.39
C ALA A 389 24.73 -8.32 15.06
N SER A 390 23.88 -9.33 14.93
CA SER A 390 22.44 -9.22 15.11
C SER A 390 22.07 -9.97 16.40
N PRO A 391 21.97 -9.28 17.55
CA PRO A 391 21.87 -9.96 18.84
C PRO A 391 20.66 -10.89 18.93
N TRP A 392 19.55 -10.52 18.32
CA TRP A 392 18.28 -11.27 18.41
C TRP A 392 17.88 -11.95 17.10
N GLY A 393 18.69 -11.86 16.04
CA GLY A 393 18.30 -12.32 14.71
C GLY A 393 17.06 -11.58 14.20
N TYR A 394 16.22 -12.29 13.43
CA TYR A 394 14.92 -11.78 13.01
C TYR A 394 13.91 -11.81 14.17
N MET A 395 13.15 -10.73 14.28
CA MET A 395 12.20 -10.52 15.37
C MET A 395 10.77 -10.45 14.82
N ASP A 396 9.88 -11.22 15.44
CA ASP A 396 8.47 -11.27 15.06
C ASP A 396 7.68 -10.13 15.72
N TRP A 397 7.46 -9.06 14.96
CA TRP A 397 6.54 -7.99 15.34
C TRP A 397 5.20 -8.21 14.65
N ASN A 398 4.10 -7.92 15.35
CA ASN A 398 2.81 -7.80 14.69
C ASN A 398 2.67 -6.37 14.16
N LEU A 399 3.27 -6.09 13.00
CA LEU A 399 3.27 -4.77 12.37
C LEU A 399 1.85 -4.26 12.09
N LYS A 400 0.90 -5.17 11.81
CA LYS A 400 -0.53 -4.86 11.68
C LYS A 400 -1.14 -4.28 12.96
N SER A 401 -0.56 -4.54 14.14
CA SER A 401 -1.02 -3.96 15.41
C SER A 401 -0.52 -2.52 15.64
N ILE A 402 0.39 -2.01 14.81
CA ILE A 402 0.86 -0.62 14.90
C ILE A 402 -0.16 0.27 14.17
N GLN A 403 -1.29 0.46 14.83
CA GLN A 403 -2.43 1.20 14.29
C GLN A 403 -2.12 2.72 14.20
N PRO A 404 -2.71 3.42 13.21
CA PRO A 404 -2.76 4.88 13.16
C PRO A 404 -3.22 5.53 14.47
N GLY A 405 -2.85 6.80 14.67
CA GLY A 405 -3.22 7.58 15.85
C GLY A 405 -2.07 7.86 16.82
N GLY A 406 -0.84 7.45 16.47
CA GLY A 406 0.36 7.86 17.21
C GLY A 406 0.56 7.20 18.58
N THR A 407 -0.18 6.13 18.91
CA THR A 407 0.05 5.36 20.14
C THR A 407 1.37 4.58 20.04
N ASN A 408 2.12 4.53 21.14
CA ASN A 408 3.34 3.73 21.22
C ASN A 408 3.01 2.24 21.21
N TYR A 409 3.56 1.51 20.24
CA TYR A 409 3.72 0.07 20.27
C TYR A 409 5.12 -0.21 20.84
N THR A 410 5.18 -0.80 22.03
CA THR A 410 6.44 -1.01 22.77
C THR A 410 6.97 -2.42 22.55
N LYS A 411 8.27 -2.52 22.29
CA LYS A 411 9.00 -3.79 22.24
C LYS A 411 10.24 -3.72 23.12
N SER A 412 10.52 -4.82 23.79
CA SER A 412 11.60 -4.96 24.77
C SER A 412 12.40 -6.21 24.46
N TYR A 413 13.72 -6.07 24.39
CA TYR A 413 14.64 -7.15 24.06
C TYR A 413 15.80 -7.16 25.05
N THR A 414 16.18 -8.37 25.47
CA THR A 414 17.36 -8.59 26.32
C THR A 414 18.18 -9.76 25.81
N LYS A 415 19.49 -9.76 26.04
CA LYS A 415 20.38 -10.87 25.73
C LYS A 415 21.53 -10.95 26.74
N ASN A 416 21.61 -12.07 27.43
CA ASN A 416 22.78 -12.45 28.23
C ASN A 416 23.83 -13.10 27.32
N ASN A 417 25.08 -13.13 27.78
CA ASN A 417 26.20 -13.74 27.03
C ASN A 417 26.26 -13.24 25.57
N HIS A 418 26.10 -11.93 25.39
CA HIS A 418 25.99 -11.32 24.06
C HIS A 418 27.30 -11.38 23.25
N GLY A 419 28.43 -11.71 23.88
CA GLY A 419 29.71 -11.96 23.19
C GLY A 419 30.38 -10.71 22.61
N LEU A 420 29.98 -9.52 23.05
CA LEU A 420 30.56 -8.26 22.57
C LEU A 420 31.76 -7.89 23.45
N ALA A 421 32.87 -7.51 22.81
CA ALA A 421 34.01 -6.96 23.49
C ALA A 421 33.72 -5.53 24.00
N LYS A 422 34.53 -5.07 24.96
CA LYS A 422 34.52 -3.68 25.43
C LYS A 422 34.63 -2.71 24.25
N GLY A 423 33.77 -1.70 24.20
CA GLY A 423 33.72 -0.73 23.12
C GLY A 423 32.35 -0.07 22.97
N THR A 424 32.26 0.87 22.03
CA THR A 424 31.00 1.55 21.69
C THR A 424 30.48 1.00 20.37
N TYR A 425 29.18 0.70 20.35
CA TYR A 425 28.46 0.19 19.19
C TYR A 425 27.20 1.03 18.94
N THR A 426 26.66 0.96 17.73
CA THR A 426 25.42 1.65 17.36
C THR A 426 24.37 0.64 16.94
N TYR A 427 23.15 0.77 17.49
CA TYR A 427 22.00 -0.02 17.09
C TYR A 427 21.35 0.55 15.83
N LEU A 428 21.16 -0.31 14.83
CA LEU A 428 20.40 -0.01 13.61
C LEU A 428 19.16 -0.92 13.53
N LEU A 429 18.04 -0.38 13.05
CA LEU A 429 16.76 -1.08 12.89
C LEU A 429 16.28 -1.02 11.43
N ARG A 430 15.74 -2.13 10.92
CA ARG A 430 14.97 -2.14 9.66
C ARG A 430 13.77 -3.06 9.73
N PHE A 431 12.80 -2.81 8.85
CA PHE A 431 11.78 -3.78 8.46
C PHE A 431 12.19 -4.36 7.10
N THR A 432 12.31 -5.68 7.02
CA THR A 432 12.89 -6.38 5.87
C THR A 432 11.84 -6.54 4.78
N ASN A 433 12.05 -5.87 3.65
CA ASN A 433 11.22 -6.10 2.46
C ASN A 433 11.45 -7.54 1.97
N PRO A 434 10.41 -8.37 1.84
CA PRO A 434 10.56 -9.75 1.42
C PRO A 434 10.84 -9.87 -0.09
N LEU A 435 10.65 -8.80 -0.87
CA LEU A 435 11.18 -8.70 -2.23
C LEU A 435 12.68 -8.37 -2.16
N THR A 436 13.53 -9.26 -2.68
CA THR A 436 15.00 -9.21 -2.52
C THR A 436 15.63 -7.89 -2.99
N ASN A 437 15.13 -7.31 -4.09
CA ASN A 437 15.57 -6.02 -4.62
C ASN A 437 14.53 -4.90 -4.35
N GLY A 438 13.59 -5.15 -3.44
CA GLY A 438 12.50 -4.24 -3.14
C GLY A 438 12.99 -2.99 -2.42
N LYS A 439 12.29 -1.87 -2.66
CA LYS A 439 12.57 -0.61 -1.97
C LYS A 439 12.43 -0.76 -0.44
N PRO A 440 13.38 -0.23 0.36
CA PRO A 440 13.32 -0.39 1.81
C PRO A 440 12.18 0.42 2.39
N LEU A 441 11.59 -0.08 3.48
CA LEU A 441 10.71 0.73 4.30
C LEU A 441 11.55 1.70 5.13
N LYS A 442 11.22 2.99 5.01
CA LYS A 442 11.88 4.08 5.72
C LYS A 442 10.98 4.67 6.81
N PHE A 443 11.59 4.92 7.95
CA PHE A 443 10.94 5.56 9.10
C PHE A 443 10.98 7.08 8.96
N ALA A 444 9.93 7.76 9.43
CA ALA A 444 9.84 9.20 9.52
C ALA A 444 10.65 9.74 10.72
N ASN A 445 11.94 9.42 10.73
CA ASN A 445 12.91 9.78 11.75
C ASN A 445 14.03 10.58 11.10
N GLU A 446 14.58 11.58 11.80
CA GLU A 446 15.75 12.34 11.30
C GLU A 446 16.96 11.47 11.05
N LYS A 447 17.14 10.42 11.86
CA LYS A 447 18.27 9.48 11.83
C LYS A 447 18.14 8.33 10.82
N MET A 448 17.16 8.41 9.92
CA MET A 448 17.06 7.45 8.83
C MET A 448 18.31 7.57 7.94
N ASP A 449 18.90 6.44 7.57
CA ASP A 449 20.07 6.33 6.66
C ASP A 449 21.38 6.98 7.14
N TRP A 450 21.50 7.37 8.42
CA TRP A 450 22.74 7.99 8.94
C TRP A 450 23.94 7.05 8.92
N ASN A 451 23.72 5.76 9.21
CA ASN A 451 24.77 4.74 9.21
C ASN A 451 24.76 3.94 7.90
N TRP A 452 23.66 3.24 7.61
CA TRP A 452 23.49 2.44 6.39
C TRP A 452 22.18 2.81 5.69
N GLY A 453 22.20 2.85 4.36
CA GLY A 453 20.99 3.08 3.57
C GLY A 453 19.94 1.97 3.80
N GLY A 454 18.69 2.37 4.02
CA GLY A 454 17.58 1.49 4.37
C GLY A 454 17.49 1.14 5.87
N TRP A 455 18.33 1.73 6.72
CA TRP A 455 18.34 1.47 8.16
C TRP A 455 18.10 2.73 8.99
N LEU A 456 17.35 2.60 10.07
CA LEU A 456 17.19 3.63 11.08
C LEU A 456 18.27 3.49 12.16
N THR A 457 19.05 4.53 12.38
CA THR A 457 19.96 4.62 13.52
C THR A 457 19.18 4.93 14.81
N LEU A 458 19.21 4.01 15.77
CA LEU A 458 18.50 4.15 17.05
C LEU A 458 19.32 4.94 18.07
N GLY A 459 20.59 4.57 18.25
CA GLY A 459 21.49 5.17 19.23
C GLY A 459 22.68 4.27 19.57
N ASN A 460 23.57 4.80 20.41
CA ASN A 460 24.78 4.12 20.82
C ASN A 460 24.57 3.31 22.10
N ILE A 461 25.41 2.29 22.26
CA ILE A 461 25.59 1.53 23.50
C ILE A 461 27.09 1.39 23.77
N THR A 462 27.47 1.52 25.04
CA THR A 462 28.82 1.24 25.52
C THR A 462 28.84 -0.07 26.29
N ILE A 463 29.76 -0.95 25.89
CA ILE A 463 30.16 -2.14 26.63
C ILE A 463 31.41 -1.77 27.43
N ASN A 464 31.29 -1.71 28.75
CA ASN A 464 32.33 -1.27 29.70
C ASN A 464 33.30 -2.36 30.12
#